data_AF-A0A078JMQ8-F1
#
_entry.id   AF-A0A078JMQ8-F1
#
_cell.length_a   1.000
_cell.length_b   1.000
_cell.length_c   1.000
_cell.angle_alpha   90.00
_cell.angle_beta   90.00
_cell.angle_gamma   90.00
#
_symmetry.space_group_name_H-M   'P 1'
#
loop_
_entity.id
_entity.type
_entity.pdbx_description
1 polymer ?
#
loop_
_entity_poly.entity_id
_entity_poly.type
_entity_poly.pdbx_seq_one_letter_code
_entity_poly.pdbx_strand_id
1 'polypeptide(L)'
;MGVTKTQLAFLVLVVFVTFLSNHNVLAAELEKFSYDHCRVLCSDTYAWHECWTDCITAGYHGAGECASPSPNVPKKCCCQT
;
A
#
# COMPACT_ATOMS: atom_id res chain seq x y z
N MET A 1 35.52 25.00 30.78
CA MET A 1 35.28 24.22 29.54
C MET A 1 34.75 22.84 29.94
N GLY A 2 33.46 22.68 30.22
CA GLY A 2 32.97 21.42 30.82
C GLY A 2 31.54 21.01 30.46
N VAL A 3 30.79 21.85 29.75
CA VAL A 3 29.36 21.60 29.48
C VAL A 3 29.11 21.15 28.04
N THR A 4 30.09 21.29 27.15
CA THR A 4 29.88 21.11 25.71
C THR A 4 29.91 19.67 25.23
N LYS A 5 30.68 18.78 25.88
CA LYS A 5 30.92 17.42 25.35
C LYS A 5 29.73 16.48 25.57
N THR A 6 29.09 16.54 26.73
CA THR A 6 27.98 15.66 27.09
C THR A 6 26.68 16.09 26.40
N GLN A 7 26.46 17.40 26.24
CA GLN A 7 25.30 17.93 25.54
C GLN A 7 25.36 17.66 24.03
N LEU A 8 26.53 17.78 23.40
CA LEU A 8 26.70 17.40 21.99
C LEU A 8 26.43 15.90 21.78
N ALA A 9 26.96 15.05 22.67
CA ALA A 9 26.77 13.60 22.56
C ALA A 9 25.28 13.21 22.64
N PHE A 10 24.52 13.89 23.51
CA PHE A 10 23.09 13.65 23.67
C PHE A 10 22.29 14.07 22.42
N LEU A 11 22.62 15.23 21.85
CA LEU A 11 22.03 15.71 20.59
C LEU A 11 22.31 14.75 19.43
N VAL A 12 23.55 14.28 19.30
CA VAL A 12 23.94 13.31 18.26
C VAL A 12 23.17 12.00 18.44
N LEU A 13 23.02 11.50 19.67
CA LEU A 13 22.25 10.30 19.97
C LEU A 13 20.78 10.43 19.56
N VAL A 14 20.13 11.55 19.86
CA VAL A 14 18.72 11.80 19.51
C VAL A 14 18.53 11.87 18.00
N VAL A 15 19.45 12.54 17.28
CA VAL A 15 19.44 12.57 15.81
C VAL A 15 19.65 11.16 15.24
N PHE A 16 20.59 10.39 15.79
CA PHE A 16 20.84 9.02 15.33
C PHE A 16 19.64 8.10 15.54
N VAL A 17 18.96 8.20 16.68
CA VAL A 17 17.74 7.43 16.97
C VAL A 17 16.59 7.83 16.06
N THR A 18 16.43 9.11 15.73
CA THR A 18 15.38 9.57 14.80
C THR A 18 15.67 9.18 13.35
N PHE A 19 16.93 9.15 12.92
CA PHE A 19 17.34 8.59 11.61
C PHE A 19 17.20 7.06 11.55
N LEU A 20 17.48 6.32 12.62
CA LEU A 20 17.24 4.87 12.68
C LEU A 20 15.75 4.54 12.79
N SER A 21 14.98 5.42 13.44
CA SER A 21 13.52 5.40 13.44
C SER A 21 12.95 6.03 12.17
N ASN A 22 13.75 6.11 11.09
CA ASN A 22 13.21 6.21 9.74
C ASN A 22 12.12 5.15 9.66
N HIS A 23 10.89 5.62 9.84
CA HIS A 23 9.74 4.85 9.50
C HIS A 23 9.98 4.52 8.04
N ASN A 24 10.29 3.26 7.76
CA ASN A 24 9.99 2.64 6.49
C ASN A 24 8.46 2.70 6.34
N VAL A 25 7.92 3.91 6.16
CA VAL A 25 6.81 4.18 5.26
C VAL A 25 7.42 4.29 3.85
N LEU A 26 8.38 3.43 3.54
CA LEU A 26 8.24 2.69 2.32
C LEU A 26 6.98 1.84 2.53
N ALA A 27 5.82 2.47 2.29
CA ALA A 27 4.73 1.79 1.63
C ALA A 27 5.33 1.31 0.30
N ALA A 28 6.16 0.28 0.37
CA ALA A 28 6.11 -0.73 -0.65
C ALA A 28 4.64 -1.14 -0.59
N GLU A 29 3.86 -0.59 -1.52
CA GLU A 29 2.87 -1.38 -2.21
C GLU A 29 3.62 -2.65 -2.65
N LEU A 30 3.85 -3.57 -1.70
CA LEU A 30 3.84 -4.99 -1.95
C LEU A 30 2.57 -5.11 -2.75
N GLU A 31 2.71 -5.28 -4.07
CA GLU A 31 1.60 -5.56 -4.96
C GLU A 31 0.93 -6.80 -4.38
N LYS A 32 -0.01 -6.57 -3.46
CA LYS A 32 -0.84 -7.59 -2.81
C LYS A 32 -1.77 -8.23 -3.86
N PHE A 33 -1.72 -7.72 -5.08
CA PHE A 33 -2.68 -7.85 -6.12
C PHE A 33 -1.98 -7.62 -7.48
N SER A 34 -2.13 -8.55 -8.44
CA SER A 34 -1.64 -8.37 -9.83
C SER A 34 -2.67 -7.62 -10.66
N TYR A 35 -2.24 -6.52 -11.29
CA TYR A 35 -3.10 -5.73 -12.18
C TYR A 35 -3.37 -6.35 -13.56
N ASP A 36 -2.85 -7.54 -13.85
CA ASP A 36 -3.00 -8.22 -15.14
C ASP A 36 -4.44 -8.64 -15.44
N HIS A 37 -5.26 -8.78 -14.39
CA HIS A 37 -6.64 -9.26 -14.47
C HIS A 37 -7.67 -8.20 -14.06
N CYS A 38 -7.40 -6.95 -14.42
CA CYS A 38 -8.29 -5.82 -14.16
C CYS A 38 -9.10 -5.42 -15.39
N ARG A 39 -10.44 -5.43 -15.28
CA ARG A 39 -11.32 -5.30 -16.45
C ARG A 39 -12.34 -4.18 -16.32
N VAL A 40 -13.29 -4.34 -15.39
CA VAL A 40 -14.47 -3.46 -15.25
C VAL A 40 -14.13 -2.27 -14.35
N LEU A 41 -14.59 -1.07 -14.70
CA LEU A 41 -14.48 0.09 -13.82
C LEU A 41 -15.38 -0.08 -12.60
N CYS A 42 -14.82 0.19 -11.41
CA CYS A 42 -15.64 0.25 -10.22
C CYS A 42 -16.42 1.56 -10.17
N SER A 43 -17.63 1.49 -9.66
CA SER A 43 -18.57 2.61 -9.53
C SER A 43 -19.44 2.40 -8.29
N ASP A 44 -20.32 3.37 -7.98
CA ASP A 44 -21.24 3.26 -6.85
C ASP A 44 -22.20 2.06 -6.96
N THR A 45 -22.47 1.60 -8.18
CA THR A 45 -23.34 0.44 -8.46
C THR A 45 -22.58 -0.84 -8.79
N TYR A 46 -21.24 -0.76 -8.88
CA TYR A 46 -20.38 -1.91 -9.18
C TYR A 46 -19.13 -1.79 -8.31
N ALA A 47 -19.22 -2.38 -7.13
CA ALA A 47 -18.25 -2.22 -6.07
C ALA A 47 -17.59 -3.57 -5.77
N TRP A 48 -17.14 -3.74 -4.53
CA TRP A 48 -16.41 -4.93 -4.10
C TRP A 48 -17.21 -6.23 -4.27
N HIS A 49 -18.50 -6.24 -3.94
CA HIS A 49 -19.30 -7.47 -3.93
C HIS A 49 -19.54 -8.02 -5.35
N GLU A 50 -19.88 -7.14 -6.29
CA GLU A 50 -20.09 -7.48 -7.69
C GLU A 50 -18.78 -7.97 -8.30
N CYS A 51 -17.69 -7.22 -8.07
CA CYS A 51 -16.36 -7.61 -8.51
C CYS A 51 -15.95 -8.99 -7.97
N TRP A 52 -16.19 -9.24 -6.68
CA TRP A 52 -15.86 -10.49 -6.03
C TRP A 52 -16.61 -11.67 -6.67
N THR A 53 -17.91 -11.50 -6.89
CA THR A 53 -18.78 -12.51 -7.50
C THR A 53 -18.36 -12.81 -8.94
N ASP A 54 -18.03 -11.78 -9.71
CA ASP A 54 -17.59 -11.91 -11.10
C ASP A 54 -16.25 -12.65 -11.21
N CYS A 55 -15.29 -12.35 -10.33
CA CYS A 55 -14.00 -13.05 -10.31
C CYS A 55 -14.14 -14.54 -9.96
N ILE A 56 -14.97 -14.87 -8.96
CA ILE A 56 -15.27 -16.28 -8.63
C ILE A 56 -15.95 -16.97 -9.81
N THR A 57 -16.93 -16.31 -10.44
CA THR A 57 -17.65 -16.85 -11.60
C THR A 57 -16.74 -17.06 -12.81
N ALA A 58 -15.74 -16.21 -12.98
CA ALA A 58 -14.72 -16.32 -14.01
C ALA A 58 -13.65 -17.39 -13.72
N GLY A 59 -13.71 -18.05 -12.55
CA GLY A 59 -12.82 -19.16 -12.18
C GLY A 59 -11.50 -18.73 -11.54
N TYR A 60 -11.40 -17.49 -11.06
CA TYR A 60 -10.24 -17.06 -10.27
C TYR A 60 -10.26 -17.69 -8.87
N HIS A 61 -9.10 -18.15 -8.40
CA HIS A 61 -8.99 -18.77 -7.08
C HIS A 61 -9.05 -17.76 -5.93
N GLY A 62 -8.63 -16.52 -6.20
CA GLY A 62 -8.71 -15.42 -5.26
C GLY A 62 -9.93 -14.52 -5.52
N ALA A 63 -10.31 -13.83 -4.46
CA ALA A 63 -11.31 -12.77 -4.48
C ALA A 63 -10.98 -11.67 -5.52
N GLY A 64 -12.02 -11.03 -6.06
CA GLY A 64 -11.90 -9.75 -6.75
C GLY A 64 -11.92 -8.58 -5.78
N GLU A 65 -11.11 -7.55 -6.03
CA GLU A 65 -11.21 -6.26 -5.34
C GLU A 65 -11.22 -5.08 -6.31
N CYS A 66 -11.75 -3.94 -5.87
CA CYS A 66 -11.67 -2.68 -6.62
C CYS A 66 -10.33 -1.98 -6.31
N ALA A 67 -9.34 -2.17 -7.17
CA ALA A 67 -7.98 -1.68 -6.99
C ALA A 67 -7.58 -0.66 -8.08
N SER A 68 -6.59 0.16 -7.77
CA SER A 68 -5.98 1.08 -8.74
C SER A 68 -4.47 1.16 -8.53
N PRO A 69 -3.67 1.13 -9.61
CA PRO A 69 -2.21 1.19 -9.52
C PRO A 69 -1.67 2.56 -9.10
N SER A 70 -2.51 3.62 -9.08
CA SER A 70 -2.12 4.92 -8.53
C SER A 70 -3.34 5.77 -8.17
N PRO A 71 -3.21 6.78 -7.29
CA PRO A 71 -4.33 7.61 -6.85
C PRO A 71 -5.09 8.33 -7.97
N ASN A 72 -4.41 8.60 -9.10
CA ASN A 72 -4.98 9.32 -10.24
C ASN A 72 -5.58 8.39 -11.31
N VAL A 73 -5.46 7.07 -11.12
CA VAL A 73 -6.04 6.08 -12.03
C VAL A 73 -7.35 5.60 -11.43
N PRO A 74 -8.44 5.48 -12.23
CA PRO A 74 -9.70 4.98 -11.71
C PRO A 74 -9.57 3.53 -11.26
N LYS A 75 -10.28 3.19 -10.18
CA LYS A 75 -10.33 1.81 -9.66
C LYS A 75 -11.02 0.89 -10.67
N LYS A 76 -10.42 -0.27 -10.87
CA LYS A 76 -11.01 -1.37 -11.65
C LYS A 76 -11.18 -2.59 -10.77
N CYS A 77 -12.16 -3.41 -11.12
CA CYS A 77 -12.30 -4.75 -10.60
C CYS A 77 -11.18 -5.62 -11.15
N CYS A 78 -10.55 -6.32 -10.23
CA CYS A 78 -9.18 -6.77 -10.32
C CYS A 78 -9.15 -8.14 -9.61
N CYS A 79 -9.04 -9.23 -10.40
CA CYS A 79 -9.18 -10.61 -9.89
C CYS A 79 -7.85 -11.22 -9.47
N GLN A 80 -7.80 -11.84 -8.30
CA GLN A 80 -6.60 -12.53 -7.80
C GLN A 80 -6.54 -13.97 -8.33
N THR A 81 -5.42 -14.34 -8.97
CA THR A 81 -5.13 -15.71 -9.43
C THR A 81 -4.55 -16.58 -8.34
#